data_AF-A0A417C2Z4-F1
#
_entry.id   AF-A0A417C2Z4-F1
#
_cell.length_a   1.000
_cell.length_b   1.000
_cell.length_c   1.000
_cell.angle_alpha   90.00
_cell.angle_beta   90.00
_cell.angle_gamma   90.00
#
_symmetry.space_group_name_H-M   'P 1'
#
loop_
_entity.id
_entity.type
_entity.pdbx_description
1 polymer ?
#
loop_
_entity_poly.entity_id
_entity_poly.type
_entity_poly.pdbx_seq_one_letter_code
_entity_poly.pdbx_strand_id
1 'polypeptide(L)'
;MMKITSAYANKILKALADEKSYWENKEQASRTYVASVSEEPVIPEYDYSAVSDTLKELDRKTVVIKHALNLANATAKIMVGDTEMSVDSILVSMAQLNSRKTTLDTMRKFLPKEREGSRIFSSRNAAPEYRYTNFDLDLVKQDYERISKKIMEMQIALDRYNQTFLFEVDL
;
A
#
# COMPACT_ATOMS: atom_id res chain seq x y z
N MET A 1 18.05 17.82 13.09
CA MET A 1 16.68 18.11 12.61
C MET A 1 16.62 18.61 11.16
N MET A 2 15.96 17.84 10.30
CA MET A 2 15.66 18.12 8.89
C MET A 2 14.15 18.22 8.68
N LYS A 3 13.67 19.15 7.84
CA LYS A 3 12.26 19.24 7.43
C LYS A 3 12.05 18.52 6.11
N ILE A 4 11.15 17.54 6.09
CA ILE A 4 10.90 16.70 4.92
C ILE A 4 9.41 16.47 4.69
N THR A 5 9.05 16.14 3.46
CA THR A 5 7.68 15.71 3.10
C THR A 5 7.53 14.20 3.24
N SER A 6 6.30 13.70 3.34
CA SER A 6 6.05 12.25 3.35
C SER A 6 6.58 11.57 2.10
N ALA A 7 6.44 12.22 0.93
CA ALA A 7 7.01 11.72 -0.32
C ALA A 7 8.55 11.62 -0.26
N TYR A 8 9.23 12.61 0.31
CA TYR A 8 10.68 12.59 0.43
C TYR A 8 11.16 11.59 1.49
N ALA A 9 10.46 11.48 2.62
CA ALA A 9 10.72 10.48 3.65
C ALA A 9 10.70 9.06 3.08
N ASN A 10 9.69 8.74 2.24
CA ASN A 10 9.61 7.45 1.57
C ASN A 10 10.79 7.19 0.60
N LYS A 11 11.32 8.23 -0.06
CA LYS A 11 12.54 8.10 -0.88
C LYS A 11 13.77 7.79 -0.03
N ILE A 12 13.93 8.45 1.12
CA ILE A 12 15.03 8.16 2.04
C ILE A 12 14.91 6.74 2.58
N LEU A 13 13.72 6.31 2.99
CA LEU A 13 13.48 4.94 3.46
C LEU A 13 13.82 3.90 2.39
N LYS A 14 13.51 4.17 1.12
CA LYS A 14 13.89 3.30 0.01
C LYS A 14 15.40 3.24 -0.17
N ALA A 15 16.10 4.38 -0.14
CA ALA A 15 17.55 4.43 -0.23
C ALA A 15 18.24 3.68 0.92
N LEU A 16 17.77 3.86 2.16
CA LEU A 16 18.28 3.13 3.33
C LEU A 16 18.06 1.62 3.20
N ALA A 17 16.91 1.18 2.68
CA ALA A 17 16.64 -0.23 2.45
C ALA A 17 17.54 -0.83 1.36
N ASP A 18 17.79 -0.08 0.29
CA ASP A 18 18.68 -0.50 -0.80
C ASP A 18 20.14 -0.58 -0.32
N GLU A 19 20.59 0.38 0.49
CA GLU A 19 21.92 0.38 1.12
C GLU A 19 22.08 -0.76 2.13
N LYS A 20 21.06 -1.01 2.96
CA LYS A 20 21.06 -2.15 3.89
C LYS A 20 21.18 -3.47 3.14
N SER A 21 20.39 -3.66 2.08
CA SER A 21 20.45 -4.85 1.22
C SER A 21 21.84 -5.02 0.59
N TYR A 22 22.48 -3.93 0.14
CA TYR A 22 23.86 -4.00 -0.35
C TYR A 22 24.83 -4.56 0.71
N TRP A 23 24.77 -4.06 1.94
CA TRP A 23 25.65 -4.52 3.02
C TRP A 23 25.36 -5.96 3.46
N GLU A 24 24.10 -6.36 3.54
CA GLU A 24 23.70 -7.74 3.83
C GLU A 24 24.21 -8.71 2.74
N ASN A 25 24.11 -8.32 1.46
CA ASN A 25 24.62 -9.12 0.37
C ASN A 25 26.16 -9.20 0.38
N LYS A 26 26.84 -8.09 0.68
CA LYS A 26 28.30 -8.05 0.81
C LYS A 26 28.77 -8.95 1.95
N GLU A 27 28.10 -8.90 3.10
CA GLU A 27 28.34 -9.78 4.23
C GLU A 27 28.14 -11.25 3.85
N GLN A 28 27.01 -11.57 3.23
CA GLN A 28 26.69 -12.94 2.82
C GLN A 28 27.75 -13.52 1.87
N ALA A 29 28.27 -12.71 0.95
CA ALA A 29 29.27 -13.12 -0.02
C ALA A 29 30.69 -13.24 0.58
N SER A 30 31.00 -12.47 1.62
CA SER A 30 32.38 -12.31 2.11
C SER A 30 32.64 -12.96 3.47
N ARG A 31 31.59 -13.39 4.20
CA ARG A 31 31.69 -13.97 5.56
C ARG A 31 32.44 -15.29 5.66
N THR A 32 32.62 -16.01 4.55
CA THR A 32 33.32 -17.30 4.50
C THR A 32 34.11 -17.41 3.22
N TYR A 33 35.22 -18.14 3.25
CA TYR A 33 36.00 -18.50 2.07
C TYR A 33 36.27 -20.01 2.06
N VAL A 34 36.54 -20.54 0.88
CA VAL A 34 36.90 -21.96 0.68
C VAL A 34 38.36 -22.02 0.25
N ALA A 35 39.11 -22.93 0.87
CA ALA A 35 40.53 -23.14 0.60
C ALA A 35 40.79 -24.61 0.27
N SER A 36 41.57 -24.88 -0.78
CA SER A 36 42.15 -26.20 -1.01
C SER A 36 43.41 -26.36 -0.17
N VAL A 37 43.71 -27.59 0.29
CA VAL A 37 44.96 -27.89 1.03
C VAL A 37 46.21 -27.68 0.16
N SER A 38 46.05 -27.69 -1.16
CA SER A 38 47.14 -27.61 -2.14
C SER A 38 47.35 -26.22 -2.77
N GLU A 39 46.55 -25.21 -2.42
CA GLU A 39 46.59 -23.87 -3.05
C GLU A 39 46.49 -22.75 -2.01
N GLU A 40 47.07 -21.59 -2.30
CA GLU A 40 46.90 -20.40 -1.45
C GLU A 40 45.46 -19.89 -1.53
N PRO A 41 44.78 -19.71 -0.38
CA PRO A 41 43.40 -19.24 -0.37
C PRO A 41 43.30 -17.74 -0.67
N VAL A 42 42.29 -17.38 -1.47
CA VAL A 42 41.89 -15.98 -1.65
C VAL A 42 40.85 -15.64 -0.59
N ILE A 43 41.26 -14.86 0.42
CA ILE A 43 40.41 -14.44 1.53
C ILE A 43 39.72 -13.12 1.16
N PRO A 44 38.37 -13.06 1.14
CA PRO A 44 37.62 -11.82 0.93
C PRO A 44 37.91 -10.79 2.04
N GLU A 45 37.98 -9.52 1.67
CA GLU A 45 38.07 -8.42 2.64
C GLU A 45 36.73 -8.25 3.36
N TYR A 46 36.69 -8.63 4.64
CA TYR A 46 35.49 -8.56 5.47
C TYR A 46 35.84 -8.24 6.93
N ASP A 47 35.25 -7.16 7.45
CA ASP A 47 35.27 -6.80 8.87
C ASP A 47 33.85 -6.85 9.42
N TYR A 48 33.58 -7.84 10.27
CA TYR A 48 32.30 -8.01 10.93
C TYR A 48 31.87 -6.79 11.74
N SER A 49 32.80 -6.16 12.48
CA SER A 49 32.44 -5.04 13.37
C SER A 49 32.01 -3.83 12.56
N ALA A 50 32.78 -3.48 11.53
CA ALA A 50 32.46 -2.37 10.65
C ALA A 50 31.14 -2.58 9.90
N VAL A 51 30.89 -3.79 9.38
CA VAL A 51 29.62 -4.13 8.70
C VAL A 51 28.46 -4.09 9.68
N SER A 52 28.60 -4.70 10.86
CA SER A 52 27.56 -4.72 11.90
C SER A 52 27.18 -3.31 12.36
N ASP A 53 28.16 -2.44 12.59
CA ASP A 53 27.91 -1.06 13.02
C ASP A 53 27.26 -0.22 11.92
N THR A 54 27.65 -0.45 10.66
CA THR A 54 26.99 0.18 9.51
C THR A 54 25.52 -0.24 9.42
N LEU A 55 25.22 -1.53 9.54
CA LEU A 55 23.84 -2.05 9.53
C LEU A 55 23.00 -1.49 10.69
N LYS A 56 23.57 -1.41 11.91
CA LYS A 56 22.89 -0.80 13.06
C LYS A 56 22.54 0.67 12.82
N GLU A 57 23.43 1.43 12.21
CA GLU A 57 23.19 2.84 11.93
C GLU A 57 22.10 3.03 10.85
N LEU A 58 22.09 2.18 9.82
CA LEU A 58 21.01 2.16 8.82
C LEU A 58 19.65 1.82 9.45
N ASP A 59 19.62 0.87 10.38
CA ASP A 59 18.42 0.50 11.12
C ASP A 59 17.95 1.63 12.05
N ARG A 60 18.87 2.29 12.76
CA ARG A 60 18.57 3.46 13.60
C ARG A 60 17.90 4.56 12.78
N LYS A 61 18.51 4.95 11.65
CA LYS A 61 17.96 5.97 10.74
C LYS A 61 16.57 5.60 10.23
N THR A 62 16.37 4.32 9.88
CA THR A 62 15.08 3.79 9.42
C THR A 62 13.99 3.94 10.49
N VAL A 63 14.30 3.59 11.75
CA VAL A 63 13.37 3.72 12.87
C VAL A 63 12.95 5.17 13.08
N VAL A 64 13.93 6.10 13.09
CA VAL A 64 13.68 7.53 13.27
C VAL A 64 12.73 8.07 12.20
N ILE A 65 13.02 7.82 10.93
CA ILE A 65 12.17 8.34 9.83
C ILE A 65 10.77 7.72 9.88
N LYS A 66 10.65 6.40 10.09
CA LYS A 66 9.34 5.73 10.17
C LYS A 66 8.51 6.27 11.33
N HIS A 67 9.13 6.50 12.48
CA HIS A 67 8.43 7.04 13.64
C HIS A 67 7.87 8.44 13.35
N ALA A 68 8.69 9.34 12.81
CA ALA A 68 8.28 10.69 12.46
C ALA A 68 7.17 10.70 11.38
N LEU A 69 7.29 9.85 10.35
CA LEU A 69 6.28 9.70 9.30
C LEU A 69 4.95 9.18 9.87
N ASN A 70 4.98 8.17 10.73
CA ASN A 70 3.77 7.63 11.37
C ASN A 70 3.09 8.67 12.26
N LEU A 71 3.87 9.44 13.02
CA LEU A 71 3.34 10.53 13.84
C LEU A 71 2.69 11.61 12.97
N ALA A 72 3.33 12.01 11.88
CA ALA A 72 2.79 12.98 10.92
C ALA A 72 1.45 12.47 10.34
N ASN A 73 1.39 11.21 9.92
CA ASN A 73 0.17 10.60 9.37
C ASN A 73 -0.98 10.53 10.38
N ALA A 74 -0.68 10.12 11.61
CA ALA A 74 -1.67 9.96 12.67
C ALA A 74 -2.24 11.31 13.14
N THR A 75 -1.42 12.37 13.14
CA THR A 75 -1.80 13.72 13.59
C THR A 75 -2.25 14.64 12.46
N ALA A 76 -2.22 14.15 11.21
CA ALA A 76 -2.61 14.91 10.04
C ALA A 76 -4.05 15.43 10.17
N LYS A 77 -4.25 16.67 9.70
CA LYS A 77 -5.57 17.32 9.60
C LYS A 77 -5.80 17.70 8.15
N ILE A 78 -6.41 16.78 7.41
CA ILE A 78 -6.63 16.90 5.97
C ILE A 78 -8.13 17.10 5.74
N MET A 79 -8.48 18.18 5.05
CA MET A 79 -9.87 18.43 4.65
C MET A 79 -10.21 17.63 3.39
N VAL A 80 -11.22 16.77 3.48
CA VAL A 80 -11.78 16.01 2.35
C VAL A 80 -13.25 16.43 2.14
N GLY A 81 -13.45 17.48 1.34
CA GLY A 81 -14.71 18.22 1.32
C GLY A 81 -14.86 18.97 2.64
N ASP A 82 -15.98 18.75 3.34
CA ASP A 82 -16.29 19.43 4.62
C ASP A 82 -15.85 18.64 5.86
N THR A 83 -15.10 17.55 5.69
CA THR A 83 -14.69 16.66 6.79
C THR A 83 -13.18 16.70 6.99
N GLU A 84 -12.74 17.00 8.21
CA GLU A 84 -11.34 16.84 8.63
C GLU A 84 -11.05 15.37 8.92
N MET A 85 -9.96 14.84 8.38
CA MET A 85 -9.55 13.45 8.53
C MET A 85 -8.03 13.34 8.67
N SER A 86 -7.55 12.34 9.42
CA SER A 86 -6.13 11.93 9.40
C SER A 86 -5.81 11.08 8.17
N VAL A 87 -4.52 10.92 7.84
CA VAL A 87 -4.08 10.05 6.74
C VAL A 87 -4.63 8.63 6.92
N ASP A 88 -4.50 8.08 8.13
CA ASP A 88 -4.97 6.73 8.45
C ASP A 88 -6.49 6.58 8.25
N SER A 89 -7.25 7.57 8.71
CA SER A 89 -8.71 7.56 8.57
C SER A 89 -9.15 7.64 7.11
N ILE A 90 -8.42 8.40 6.28
CA ILE A 90 -8.67 8.46 4.84
C ILE A 90 -8.35 7.11 4.19
N LEU A 91 -7.21 6.50 4.48
CA LEU A 91 -6.83 5.19 3.91
C LEU A 91 -7.85 4.09 4.24
N VAL A 92 -8.31 4.02 5.50
CA VAL A 92 -9.34 3.06 5.92
C VAL A 92 -10.67 3.33 5.20
N SER A 93 -11.10 4.59 5.15
CA SER A 93 -12.35 4.98 4.49
C SER A 93 -12.30 4.68 2.99
N MET A 94 -11.18 4.97 2.32
CA MET A 94 -10.98 4.63 0.91
C MET A 94 -11.05 3.12 0.67
N ALA A 95 -10.48 2.29 1.54
CA ALA A 95 -10.56 0.83 1.42
C ALA A 95 -12.01 0.33 1.51
N GLN A 96 -12.78 0.84 2.47
CA GLN A 96 -14.20 0.53 2.64
C GLN A 96 -15.03 0.98 1.43
N LEU A 97 -14.80 2.22 0.96
CA LEU A 97 -15.47 2.78 -0.22
C LEU A 97 -15.12 2.00 -1.49
N ASN A 98 -13.87 1.58 -1.67
CA ASN A 98 -13.46 0.75 -2.80
C ASN A 98 -14.14 -0.62 -2.79
N SER A 99 -14.25 -1.25 -1.61
CA SER A 99 -15.01 -2.50 -1.47
C SER A 99 -16.47 -2.33 -1.90
N ARG A 100 -17.14 -1.28 -1.40
CA ARG A 100 -18.53 -0.98 -1.77
C ARG A 100 -18.67 -0.62 -3.25
N LYS A 101 -17.73 0.15 -3.81
CA LYS A 101 -17.68 0.51 -5.22
C LYS A 101 -17.63 -0.73 -6.11
N THR A 102 -16.85 -1.74 -5.74
CA THR A 102 -16.79 -3.02 -6.46
C THR A 102 -18.14 -3.72 -6.46
N THR A 103 -18.81 -3.81 -5.30
CA THR A 103 -20.16 -4.39 -5.22
C THR A 103 -21.15 -3.64 -6.11
N LEU A 104 -21.16 -2.31 -6.07
CA LEU A 104 -22.05 -1.49 -6.89
C LEU A 104 -21.71 -1.59 -8.38
N ASP A 105 -20.44 -1.73 -8.74
CA ASP A 105 -20.02 -1.96 -10.12
C ASP A 105 -20.57 -3.28 -10.69
N THR A 106 -20.63 -4.31 -9.86
CA THR A 106 -21.27 -5.57 -10.22
C THR A 106 -22.78 -5.40 -10.32
N MET A 107 -23.43 -4.77 -9.32
CA MET A 107 -24.88 -4.58 -9.29
C MET A 107 -25.41 -3.77 -10.48
N ARG A 108 -24.74 -2.67 -10.86
CA ARG A 108 -25.19 -1.80 -11.97
C ARG A 108 -25.12 -2.46 -13.35
N LYS A 109 -24.46 -3.62 -13.46
CA LYS A 109 -24.34 -4.40 -14.70
C LYS A 109 -25.43 -5.47 -14.84
N PHE A 110 -26.27 -5.67 -13.82
CA PHE A 110 -27.37 -6.62 -13.90
C PHE A 110 -28.44 -6.16 -14.90
N LEU A 111 -29.04 -7.11 -15.60
CA LEU A 111 -30.25 -6.88 -16.38
C LEU A 111 -31.46 -6.94 -15.44
N PRO A 112 -32.50 -6.10 -15.63
CA PRO A 112 -33.71 -6.14 -14.83
C PRO A 112 -34.39 -7.52 -14.80
N LYS A 113 -34.25 -8.26 -15.90
CA LYS A 113 -34.74 -9.62 -16.08
C LYS A 113 -33.74 -10.41 -16.92
N GLU A 114 -33.33 -11.56 -16.43
CA GLU A 114 -32.43 -12.49 -17.12
C GLU A 114 -32.98 -13.91 -17.00
N ARG A 115 -32.80 -14.74 -18.04
CA ARG A 115 -33.17 -16.16 -17.96
C ARG A 115 -32.20 -16.87 -17.03
N GLU A 116 -32.72 -17.57 -16.03
CA GLU A 116 -31.87 -18.40 -15.16
C GLU A 116 -31.30 -19.53 -16.03
N GLY A 117 -29.97 -19.63 -16.10
CA GLY A 117 -29.31 -20.65 -16.88
C GLY A 117 -29.70 -22.04 -16.39
N SER A 118 -29.96 -22.96 -17.32
CA SER A 118 -30.22 -24.36 -16.96
C SER A 118 -28.97 -24.93 -16.28
N ARG A 119 -29.09 -25.33 -15.01
CA ARG A 119 -28.01 -26.06 -14.33
C ARG A 119 -27.81 -27.39 -15.07
N ILE A 120 -26.58 -27.89 -15.10
CA ILE A 120 -26.19 -29.12 -15.83
C ILE A 120 -27.04 -30.35 -15.40
N PHE A 121 -27.70 -30.26 -14.24
CA PHE A 121 -28.55 -31.32 -13.66
C PHE A 121 -30.05 -30.98 -13.62
N SER A 122 -30.53 -29.92 -14.29
CA SER A 122 -31.97 -29.63 -14.33
C SER A 122 -32.71 -30.64 -15.21
N SER A 123 -33.81 -31.19 -14.68
CA SER A 123 -34.76 -32.04 -15.42
C SER A 123 -35.06 -31.47 -16.81
N ARG A 124 -35.07 -32.33 -17.84
CA ARG A 124 -35.31 -32.00 -19.26
C ARG A 124 -36.66 -31.29 -19.53
N ASN A 125 -37.56 -31.19 -18.54
CA ASN A 125 -38.91 -30.63 -18.66
C ASN A 125 -39.23 -29.50 -17.66
N ALA A 126 -38.24 -28.85 -17.03
CA ALA A 126 -38.52 -27.72 -16.15
C ALA A 126 -38.92 -26.45 -16.94
N ALA A 127 -39.98 -25.76 -16.48
CA ALA A 127 -40.40 -24.49 -17.06
C ALA A 127 -39.27 -23.44 -16.97
N PRO A 128 -39.14 -22.52 -17.94
CA PRO A 128 -38.10 -21.50 -17.89
C PRO A 128 -38.18 -20.63 -16.62
N GLU A 129 -37.13 -20.66 -15.81
CA GLU A 129 -36.98 -19.77 -14.66
C GLU A 129 -36.32 -18.45 -15.09
N TYR A 130 -36.72 -17.35 -14.46
CA TYR A 130 -36.17 -16.02 -14.70
C TYR A 130 -35.72 -15.40 -13.38
N ARG A 131 -34.56 -14.76 -13.40
CA ARG A 131 -34.05 -13.93 -12.33
C ARG A 131 -34.43 -12.48 -12.60
N TYR A 132 -34.84 -11.79 -11.55
CA TYR A 132 -35.18 -10.37 -11.58
C TYR A 132 -34.35 -9.62 -10.56
N THR A 133 -33.96 -8.39 -10.89
CA THR A 133 -33.37 -7.48 -9.90
C THR A 133 -34.45 -7.00 -8.94
N ASN A 134 -34.15 -7.02 -7.64
CA ASN A 134 -35.03 -6.51 -6.57
C ASN A 134 -34.58 -5.14 -6.04
N PHE A 135 -33.83 -4.39 -6.85
CA PHE A 135 -33.27 -3.08 -6.53
C PHE A 135 -33.37 -2.15 -7.74
N ASP A 136 -33.27 -0.85 -7.49
CA ASP A 136 -33.26 0.18 -8.52
C ASP A 136 -31.85 0.34 -9.13
N LEU A 137 -31.72 0.07 -10.43
CA LEU A 137 -30.47 0.16 -11.17
C LEU A 137 -29.96 1.60 -11.28
N ASP A 138 -30.86 2.58 -11.42
CA ASP A 138 -30.49 3.99 -11.51
C ASP A 138 -29.97 4.49 -10.16
N LEU A 139 -30.60 4.09 -9.06
CA LEU A 139 -30.11 4.37 -7.71
C LEU A 139 -28.72 3.77 -7.47
N VAL A 140 -28.49 2.51 -7.85
CA VAL A 140 -27.18 1.85 -7.75
C VAL A 140 -26.12 2.57 -8.57
N LYS A 141 -26.46 3.04 -9.78
CA LYS A 141 -25.56 3.81 -10.63
C LYS A 141 -25.19 5.15 -9.99
N GLN A 142 -26.17 5.88 -9.44
CA GLN A 142 -25.93 7.14 -8.72
C GLN A 142 -25.04 6.93 -7.48
N ASP A 143 -25.30 5.88 -6.71
CA ASP A 143 -24.47 5.51 -5.54
C ASP A 143 -23.03 5.20 -5.95
N TYR A 144 -22.85 4.45 -7.04
CA TYR A 144 -21.53 4.15 -7.60
C TYR A 144 -20.76 5.41 -7.98
N GLU A 145 -21.41 6.35 -8.67
CA GLU A 145 -20.81 7.61 -9.11
C GLU A 145 -20.44 8.48 -7.91
N ARG A 146 -21.32 8.57 -6.91
CA ARG A 146 -21.06 9.31 -5.65
C ARG A 146 -19.85 8.76 -4.90
N ILE A 147 -19.78 7.44 -4.73
CA ILE A 147 -18.64 6.78 -4.07
C ILE A 147 -17.36 6.99 -4.87
N SER A 148 -17.43 6.85 -6.20
CA SER A 148 -16.27 7.07 -7.08
C SER A 148 -15.72 8.50 -6.95
N LYS A 149 -16.61 9.50 -6.90
CA LYS A 149 -16.22 10.89 -6.66
C LYS A 149 -15.57 11.08 -5.29
N LYS A 150 -16.13 10.50 -4.23
CA LYS A 150 -15.58 10.62 -2.88
C LYS A 150 -14.18 9.99 -2.76
N ILE A 151 -13.96 8.83 -3.37
CA ILE A 151 -12.63 8.19 -3.43
C ILE A 151 -11.63 9.10 -4.14
N MET A 152 -12.03 9.74 -5.25
CA MET A 152 -11.18 10.66 -5.99
C MET A 152 -10.79 11.90 -5.15
N GLU A 153 -11.75 12.49 -4.44
CA GLU A 153 -11.49 13.62 -3.53
C GLU A 153 -10.49 13.24 -2.43
N MET A 154 -10.66 12.06 -1.83
CA MET A 154 -9.74 11.52 -0.82
C MET A 154 -8.33 11.32 -1.38
N GLN A 155 -8.21 10.76 -2.59
CA GLN A 155 -6.92 10.53 -3.24
C GLN A 155 -6.18 11.85 -3.50
N ILE A 156 -6.86 12.84 -4.06
CA ILE A 156 -6.28 14.16 -4.35
C ILE A 156 -5.81 14.84 -3.06
N ALA A 157 -6.60 14.77 -1.99
CA ALA A 157 -6.26 15.36 -0.71
C ALA A 157 -5.02 14.70 -0.08
N LEU A 158 -4.93 13.37 -0.13
CA LEU A 158 -3.75 12.63 0.32
C LEU A 158 -2.50 12.94 -0.51
N ASP A 159 -2.62 12.96 -1.83
CA ASP A 159 -1.49 13.21 -2.72
C ASP A 159 -0.92 14.61 -2.49
N ARG A 160 -1.81 15.61 -2.33
CA ARG A 160 -1.41 16.97 -1.96
C ARG A 160 -0.68 16.98 -0.62
N TYR A 161 -1.26 16.39 0.42
CA TYR A 161 -0.64 16.34 1.74
C TYR A 161 0.76 15.70 1.70
N ASN A 162 0.89 14.56 1.04
CA ASN A 162 2.14 13.82 0.91
C ASN A 162 3.25 14.62 0.22
N GLN A 163 2.88 15.53 -0.69
CA GLN A 163 3.82 16.37 -1.43
C GLN A 163 4.14 17.69 -0.74
N THR A 164 3.23 18.24 0.07
CA THR A 164 3.36 19.62 0.58
C THR A 164 3.58 19.73 2.08
N PHE A 165 3.12 18.76 2.89
CA PHE A 165 3.26 18.84 4.34
C PHE A 165 4.70 18.54 4.74
N LEU A 166 5.27 19.39 5.60
CA LEU A 166 6.63 19.24 6.12
C LEU A 166 6.57 18.82 7.58
N PHE A 167 7.32 17.77 7.94
CA PHE A 167 7.54 17.35 9.32
C PHE A 167 9.04 17.26 9.61
N GLU A 168 9.37 17.31 10.90
CA GLU A 168 10.74 17.29 11.38
C GLU A 168 11.21 15.87 11.67
N VAL A 169 12.44 15.58 11.27
CA VAL A 169 13.12 14.31 11.51
C VAL A 169 14.51 14.56 12.07
N ASP A 170 14.90 13.78 13.07
CA ASP A 170 16.21 13.91 13.72
C ASP A 170 17.15 12.74 13.38
N LEU A 171 17.74 12.83 12.19
CA LEU A 171 18.71 11.87 11.66
C LEU A 171 20.09 12.03 12.27
#